data_AF-A0A937G156-F1
#
_entry.id   AF-A0A937G156-F1
#
_cell.length_a   1.000
_cell.length_b   1.000
_cell.length_c   1.000
_cell.angle_alpha   90.00
_cell.angle_beta   90.00
_cell.angle_gamma   90.00
#
_symmetry.space_group_name_H-M   'P 1'
#
loop_
_entity.id
_entity.type
_entity.pdbx_description
1 polymer ?
#
loop_
_entity_poly.entity_id
_entity_poly.type
_entity_poly.pdbx_seq_one_letter_code
_entity_poly.pdbx_strand_id
1 'polypeptide(L)'
;MKKIKMSAFACSLMLTFLTGRAQEYAVSARTSYMLWQEEQRKIILLHMHLTESERMAFWPVYSDYQQAIEDLEIEYLQIIELQSEYGGELKESHKMRLYTELLEIDVELAKLRKYYYKRIRAVLSSSRAIEFMRLDYAMWTLFRIENRKDKLALKFEKDIPEQPLGKGDFVIYQGGDYGNKDHVVR
;
A
#
# COMPACT_ATOMS: atom_id res chain seq x y z
N MET A 1 12.30 -43.33 -43.67
CA MET A 1 11.00 -42.68 -43.45
C MET A 1 10.80 -42.46 -41.95
N LYS A 2 10.54 -41.21 -41.57
CA LYS A 2 10.32 -40.68 -40.20
C LYS A 2 9.05 -41.27 -39.56
N LYS A 3 9.06 -41.47 -38.22
CA LYS A 3 8.02 -41.01 -37.28
C LYS A 3 8.63 -40.87 -35.87
N ILE A 4 9.19 -39.69 -35.55
CA ILE A 4 9.49 -39.30 -34.18
C ILE A 4 8.18 -38.78 -33.57
N LYS A 5 7.76 -39.38 -32.45
CA LYS A 5 6.50 -39.06 -31.77
C LYS A 5 6.59 -37.68 -31.14
N MET A 6 5.80 -36.77 -31.70
CA MET A 6 5.55 -35.41 -31.25
C MET A 6 4.62 -35.46 -30.03
N SER A 7 5.15 -35.68 -28.82
CA SER A 7 4.34 -35.76 -27.60
C SER A 7 5.05 -35.23 -26.34
N ALA A 8 6.01 -34.31 -26.51
CA ALA A 8 6.62 -33.57 -25.40
C ALA A 8 6.31 -32.06 -25.43
N PHE A 9 5.69 -31.55 -26.51
CA PHE A 9 5.52 -30.10 -26.70
C PHE A 9 4.26 -29.52 -26.02
N ALA A 10 3.25 -30.34 -25.72
CA ALA A 10 1.97 -29.86 -25.20
C ALA A 10 2.00 -29.54 -23.68
N CYS A 11 2.83 -30.21 -22.88
CA CYS A 11 2.99 -29.87 -21.45
C CYS A 11 3.93 -28.69 -21.22
N SER A 12 4.88 -28.44 -22.14
CA SER A 12 5.77 -27.27 -22.05
C SER A 12 5.05 -25.96 -22.38
N LEU A 13 3.99 -26.01 -23.20
CA LEU A 13 3.23 -24.81 -23.57
C LEU A 13 2.29 -24.31 -22.46
N MET A 14 1.77 -25.20 -21.59
CA MET A 14 0.90 -24.79 -20.47
C MET A 14 1.68 -24.16 -19.30
N LEU A 15 2.93 -24.58 -19.04
CA LEU A 15 3.75 -23.95 -17.99
C LEU A 15 4.13 -22.50 -18.36
N THR A 16 4.33 -22.21 -19.64
CA THR A 16 4.71 -20.85 -20.08
C THR A 16 3.58 -19.82 -19.95
N PHE A 17 2.31 -20.24 -20.00
CA PHE A 17 1.18 -19.30 -19.88
C PHE A 17 1.01 -18.74 -18.46
N LEU A 18 1.28 -19.54 -17.43
CA LEU A 18 1.18 -19.09 -16.04
C LEU A 18 2.41 -18.27 -15.61
N THR A 19 3.62 -18.64 -16.06
CA THR A 19 4.84 -17.88 -15.75
C THR A 19 4.92 -16.55 -16.50
N GLY A 20 4.41 -16.49 -17.74
CA GLY A 20 4.39 -15.26 -18.53
C GLY A 20 3.56 -14.16 -17.88
N ARG A 21 2.44 -14.52 -17.23
CA ARG A 21 1.58 -13.55 -16.53
C ARG A 21 2.11 -13.12 -15.18
N ALA A 22 2.70 -14.03 -14.40
CA ALA A 22 3.40 -13.65 -13.18
C ALA A 22 4.53 -12.63 -13.45
N GLN A 23 5.25 -12.81 -14.56
CA GLN A 23 6.27 -11.87 -15.01
C GLN A 23 5.68 -10.51 -15.44
N GLU A 24 4.50 -10.49 -16.06
CA GLU A 24 3.79 -9.27 -16.46
C GLU A 24 3.38 -8.43 -15.24
N TYR A 25 2.78 -9.04 -14.20
CA TYR A 25 2.45 -8.34 -12.94
C TYR A 25 3.70 -7.83 -12.23
N ALA A 26 4.78 -8.61 -12.23
CA ALA A 26 6.02 -8.16 -11.63
C ALA A 26 6.60 -6.91 -12.32
N VAL A 27 6.47 -6.82 -13.64
CA VAL A 27 6.88 -5.64 -14.42
C VAL A 27 5.92 -4.46 -14.18
N SER A 28 4.61 -4.70 -14.16
CA SER A 28 3.58 -3.70 -13.87
C SER A 28 3.78 -3.06 -12.50
N ALA A 29 3.80 -3.88 -11.44
CA ALA A 29 4.00 -3.45 -10.06
C ALA A 29 5.29 -2.65 -9.86
N ARG A 30 6.40 -3.13 -10.43
CA ARG A 30 7.71 -2.43 -10.34
C ARG A 30 7.68 -1.08 -11.05
N THR A 31 7.04 -1.00 -12.22
CA THR A 31 6.91 0.27 -12.96
C THR A 31 6.06 1.27 -12.17
N SER A 32 4.92 0.83 -11.64
CA SER A 32 4.05 1.66 -10.80
C SER A 32 4.77 2.17 -9.56
N TYR A 33 5.54 1.30 -8.89
CA TYR A 33 6.35 1.65 -7.74
C TYR A 33 7.45 2.69 -8.08
N MET A 34 8.16 2.51 -9.19
CA MET A 34 9.19 3.46 -9.63
C MET A 34 8.60 4.85 -9.93
N LEU A 35 7.49 4.92 -10.67
CA LEU A 35 6.79 6.18 -10.95
C LEU A 35 6.31 6.84 -9.65
N TRP A 36 5.86 6.03 -8.70
CA TRP A 36 5.47 6.51 -7.40
C TRP A 36 6.63 7.11 -6.60
N GLN A 37 7.78 6.43 -6.52
CA GLN A 37 8.97 6.94 -5.85
C GLN A 37 9.40 8.31 -6.40
N GLU A 38 9.35 8.50 -7.71
CA GLU A 38 9.60 9.79 -8.35
C GLU A 38 8.65 10.88 -7.83
N GLU A 39 7.37 10.57 -7.73
CA GLU A 39 6.36 11.50 -7.24
C GLU A 39 6.53 11.82 -5.74
N GLN A 40 6.88 10.81 -4.93
CA GLN A 40 7.20 11.00 -3.51
C GLN A 40 8.30 12.03 -3.31
N ARG A 41 9.38 11.93 -4.09
CA ARG A 41 10.49 12.88 -4.00
C ARG A 41 10.05 14.31 -4.29
N LYS A 42 9.20 14.52 -5.30
CA LYS A 42 8.65 15.84 -5.62
C LYS A 42 7.78 16.36 -4.48
N ILE A 43 6.88 15.54 -3.95
CA ILE A 43 6.00 15.92 -2.83
C ILE A 43 6.83 16.32 -1.62
N ILE A 44 7.85 15.54 -1.26
CA ILE A 44 8.78 15.85 -0.16
C ILE A 44 9.49 17.18 -0.41
N LEU A 45 10.04 17.40 -1.61
CA LEU A 45 10.71 18.67 -1.96
C LEU A 45 9.77 19.88 -1.82
N LEU A 46 8.51 19.73 -2.22
CA LEU A 46 7.51 20.80 -2.18
C LEU A 46 7.00 21.11 -0.77
N HIS A 47 6.87 20.09 0.10
CA HIS A 47 6.20 20.24 1.40
C HIS A 47 7.17 20.37 2.58
N MET A 48 8.28 19.62 2.55
CA MET A 48 9.17 19.50 3.71
C MET A 48 10.10 20.69 3.87
N HIS A 49 10.19 21.64 2.94
CA HIS A 49 10.99 22.89 3.04
C HIS A 49 12.28 22.77 3.88
N LEU A 50 13.08 21.73 3.62
CA LEU A 50 14.27 21.42 4.42
C LEU A 50 15.35 22.47 4.18
N THR A 51 16.07 22.85 5.24
CA THR A 51 17.32 23.60 5.10
C THR A 51 18.36 22.78 4.34
N GLU A 52 19.39 23.42 3.81
CA GLU A 52 20.41 22.69 3.04
C GLU A 52 21.10 21.60 3.87
N SER A 53 21.43 21.90 5.13
CA SER A 53 22.03 20.94 6.06
C SER A 53 21.10 19.74 6.33
N GLU A 54 19.83 20.00 6.63
CA GLU A 54 18.83 18.94 6.83
C GLU A 54 18.65 18.10 5.57
N ARG A 55 18.60 18.75 4.40
CA ARG A 55 18.45 18.08 3.09
C ARG A 55 19.59 17.11 2.83
N MET A 56 20.84 17.56 3.03
CA MET A 56 22.03 16.73 2.87
C MET A 56 22.05 15.51 3.80
N ALA A 57 21.55 15.66 5.04
CA ALA A 57 21.49 14.57 6.01
C ALA A 57 20.28 13.64 5.80
N PHE A 58 19.15 14.19 5.32
CA PHE A 58 17.89 13.46 5.15
C PHE A 58 17.90 12.50 3.96
N TRP A 59 18.33 12.96 2.77
CA TRP A 59 18.20 12.17 1.54
C TRP A 59 18.88 10.80 1.59
N PRO A 60 20.09 10.63 2.17
CA PRO A 60 20.69 9.31 2.32
C PRO A 60 19.82 8.36 3.15
N VAL A 61 19.26 8.85 4.28
CA VAL A 61 18.38 8.04 5.15
C VAL A 61 17.07 7.70 4.44
N TYR A 62 16.51 8.62 3.67
CA TYR A 62 15.31 8.37 2.88
C TYR A 62 15.56 7.38 1.74
N SER A 63 16.71 7.46 1.07
CA SER A 63 17.11 6.51 0.03
C SER A 63 17.23 5.09 0.60
N ASP A 64 17.92 4.94 1.74
CA ASP A 64 18.02 3.66 2.45
C ASP A 64 16.63 3.12 2.82
N TYR A 65 15.73 4.00 3.29
CA TYR A 65 14.36 3.63 3.63
C TYR A 65 13.60 3.10 2.42
N GLN A 66 13.64 3.82 1.30
CA GLN A 66 12.97 3.42 0.06
C GLN A 66 13.47 2.07 -0.44
N GLN A 67 14.79 1.86 -0.45
CA GLN A 67 15.37 0.57 -0.82
C GLN A 67 14.91 -0.57 0.12
N ALA A 68 14.81 -0.30 1.42
CA ALA A 68 14.41 -1.32 2.39
C ALA A 68 12.95 -1.77 2.27
N ILE A 69 12.06 -0.91 1.75
CA ILE A 69 10.64 -1.22 1.59
C ILE A 69 10.25 -1.63 0.16
N GLU A 70 11.16 -1.48 -0.81
CA GLU A 70 10.86 -1.64 -2.24
C GLU A 70 10.25 -3.00 -2.57
N ASP A 71 10.94 -4.09 -2.24
CA ASP A 71 10.47 -5.42 -2.60
C ASP A 71 9.15 -5.77 -1.91
N LEU A 72 8.95 -5.31 -0.66
CA LEU A 72 7.72 -5.50 0.10
C LEU A 72 6.52 -4.77 -0.53
N GLU A 73 6.69 -3.51 -0.95
CA GLU A 73 5.61 -2.75 -1.59
C GLU A 73 5.35 -3.26 -3.02
N ILE A 74 6.37 -3.75 -3.74
CA ILE A 74 6.18 -4.40 -5.04
C ILE A 74 5.41 -5.72 -4.89
N GLU A 75 5.77 -6.55 -3.92
CA GLU A 75 5.06 -7.80 -3.62
C GLU A 75 3.61 -7.53 -3.22
N TYR A 76 3.38 -6.50 -2.40
CA TYR A 76 2.04 -6.04 -2.06
C TYR A 76 1.21 -5.73 -3.31
N LEU A 77 1.76 -4.95 -4.25
CA LEU A 77 1.07 -4.59 -5.49
C LEU A 77 0.75 -5.81 -6.35
N GLN A 78 1.70 -6.75 -6.47
CA GLN A 78 1.50 -7.99 -7.22
C GLN A 78 0.34 -8.82 -6.64
N ILE A 79 0.26 -8.95 -5.31
CA ILE A 79 -0.83 -9.69 -4.66
C ILE A 79 -2.17 -8.99 -4.91
N ILE A 80 -2.22 -7.66 -4.79
CA ILE A 80 -3.44 -6.89 -5.05
C ILE A 80 -3.88 -7.05 -6.51
N GLU A 81 -2.98 -6.94 -7.48
CA GLU A 81 -3.27 -7.10 -8.92
C GLU A 81 -3.77 -8.52 -9.23
N LEU A 82 -3.12 -9.55 -8.68
CA LEU A 82 -3.54 -10.94 -8.82
C LEU A 82 -4.95 -11.20 -8.24
N GLN A 83 -5.21 -10.73 -7.03
CA GLN A 83 -6.53 -10.88 -6.39
C GLN A 83 -7.60 -10.09 -7.14
N SER A 84 -7.23 -8.90 -7.61
CA SER A 84 -8.06 -8.01 -8.40
C SER A 84 -8.50 -8.76 -9.67
N GLU A 85 -7.59 -9.30 -10.46
CA GLU A 85 -7.90 -9.91 -11.77
C GLU A 85 -8.53 -11.30 -11.68
N TYR A 86 -8.08 -12.15 -10.75
CA TYR A 86 -8.49 -13.56 -10.70
C TYR A 86 -9.21 -13.95 -9.43
N GLY A 87 -9.62 -13.00 -8.59
CA GLY A 87 -10.26 -13.28 -7.30
C GLY A 87 -11.46 -14.23 -7.41
N GLY A 88 -12.20 -14.22 -8.53
CA GLY A 88 -13.29 -15.19 -8.77
C GLY A 88 -12.82 -16.61 -9.06
N GLU A 89 -11.64 -16.78 -9.65
CA GLU A 89 -11.07 -18.04 -10.14
C GLU A 89 -10.13 -18.71 -9.11
N LEU A 90 -9.62 -17.93 -8.15
CA LEU A 90 -8.75 -18.45 -7.10
C LEU A 90 -9.50 -19.40 -6.16
N LYS A 91 -8.87 -20.55 -5.86
CA LYS A 91 -9.32 -21.44 -4.79
C LYS A 91 -9.28 -20.72 -3.45
N GLU A 92 -10.19 -21.08 -2.56
CA GLU A 92 -10.28 -20.48 -1.22
C GLU A 92 -8.94 -20.55 -0.45
N SER A 93 -8.26 -21.70 -0.49
CA SER A 93 -6.95 -21.86 0.14
C SER A 93 -5.88 -20.90 -0.39
N HIS A 94 -5.94 -20.55 -1.69
CA HIS A 94 -5.02 -19.58 -2.28
C HIS A 94 -5.36 -18.15 -1.85
N LYS A 95 -6.65 -17.81 -1.77
CA LYS A 95 -7.09 -16.50 -1.25
C LYS A 95 -6.61 -16.28 0.18
N MET A 96 -6.81 -17.28 1.05
CA MET A 96 -6.36 -17.24 2.44
C MET A 96 -4.84 -17.07 2.56
N ARG A 97 -4.09 -17.79 1.71
CA ARG A 97 -2.63 -17.66 1.67
C ARG A 97 -2.20 -16.25 1.27
N LEU A 98 -2.70 -15.73 0.15
CA LEU A 98 -2.38 -14.38 -0.34
C LEU A 98 -2.75 -13.30 0.69
N TYR A 99 -3.88 -13.46 1.38
CA TYR A 99 -4.25 -12.54 2.45
C TYR A 99 -3.29 -12.61 3.64
N THR A 100 -2.82 -13.80 4.00
CA THR A 100 -1.81 -13.98 5.05
C THR A 100 -0.49 -13.30 4.65
N GLU A 101 -0.05 -13.47 3.40
CA GLU A 101 1.14 -12.81 2.85
C GLU A 101 1.01 -11.27 2.91
N LEU A 102 -0.16 -10.69 2.60
CA LEU A 102 -0.41 -9.25 2.79
C LEU A 102 -0.25 -8.79 4.24
N LEU A 103 -0.76 -9.57 5.21
CA LEU A 103 -0.63 -9.24 6.62
C LEU A 103 0.83 -9.28 7.10
N GLU A 104 1.61 -10.25 6.61
CA GLU A 104 3.04 -10.36 6.91
C GLU A 104 3.81 -9.16 6.34
N ILE A 105 3.52 -8.75 5.10
CA ILE A 105 4.08 -7.55 4.49
C ILE A 105 3.77 -6.30 5.33
N ASP A 106 2.53 -6.13 5.77
CA ASP A 106 2.13 -4.97 6.59
C ASP A 106 2.90 -4.93 7.92
N VAL A 107 3.14 -6.08 8.55
CA VAL A 107 3.95 -6.20 9.77
C VAL A 107 5.39 -5.78 9.51
N GLU A 108 6.03 -6.28 8.45
CA GLU A 108 7.41 -5.94 8.13
C GLU A 108 7.58 -4.45 7.77
N LEU A 109 6.65 -3.91 6.99
CA LEU A 109 6.65 -2.48 6.67
C LEU A 109 6.48 -1.60 7.92
N ALA A 110 5.62 -2.00 8.87
CA ALA A 110 5.48 -1.29 10.14
C ALA A 110 6.78 -1.31 10.96
N LYS A 111 7.51 -2.45 10.98
CA LYS A 111 8.82 -2.56 11.63
C LYS A 111 9.85 -1.64 10.98
N LEU A 112 9.94 -1.64 9.65
CA LEU A 112 10.85 -0.78 8.88
C LEU A 112 10.53 0.70 9.10
N ARG A 113 9.25 1.10 9.01
CA ARG A 113 8.82 2.48 9.29
C ARG A 113 9.21 2.94 10.70
N LYS A 114 9.04 2.08 11.71
CA LYS A 114 9.47 2.37 13.09
C LYS A 114 10.99 2.49 13.21
N TYR A 115 11.75 1.65 12.52
CA TYR A 115 13.20 1.72 12.50
C TYR A 115 13.70 3.01 11.85
N TYR A 116 13.17 3.35 10.66
CA TYR A 116 13.56 4.54 9.93
C TYR A 116 13.08 5.84 10.57
N TYR A 117 11.95 5.84 11.27
CA TYR A 117 11.55 7.00 12.09
C TYR A 117 12.65 7.42 13.08
N LYS A 118 13.32 6.45 13.72
CA LYS A 118 14.44 6.74 14.65
C LYS A 118 15.62 7.37 13.90
N ARG A 119 15.97 6.84 12.73
CA ARG A 119 17.07 7.37 11.90
C ARG A 119 16.76 8.78 11.38
N ILE A 120 15.52 9.02 10.94
CA ILE A 120 15.07 10.33 10.46
C ILE A 120 15.07 11.36 11.59
N ARG A 121 14.64 10.98 12.79
CA ARG A 121 14.75 11.83 13.99
C ARG A 121 16.17 12.18 14.41
N ALA A 122 17.16 11.39 14.00
CA ALA A 122 18.55 11.68 14.29
C ALA A 122 19.13 12.76 13.36
N VAL A 123 18.55 12.94 12.17
CA VAL A 123 19.03 13.87 11.14
C VAL A 123 18.13 15.10 10.94
N LEU A 124 16.90 15.06 11.45
CA LEU A 124 15.94 16.16 11.43
C LEU A 124 15.55 16.59 12.84
N SER A 125 15.07 17.83 12.97
CA SER A 125 14.38 18.24 14.19
C SER A 125 13.15 17.36 14.47
N SER A 126 12.75 17.22 15.74
CA SER A 126 11.59 16.40 16.12
C SER A 126 10.30 16.80 15.39
N SER A 127 10.09 18.10 15.17
CA SER A 127 8.92 18.61 14.44
C SER A 127 8.92 18.16 12.98
N ARG A 128 10.05 18.36 12.28
CA ARG A 128 10.24 17.94 10.88
C ARG A 128 10.15 16.42 10.71
N ALA A 129 10.69 15.65 11.64
CA ALA A 129 10.57 14.20 11.57
C ALA A 129 9.10 13.73 11.68
N ILE A 130 8.30 14.34 12.58
CA ILE A 130 6.86 14.03 12.69
C ILE A 130 6.11 14.40 11.41
N GLU A 131 6.39 15.58 10.86
CA GLU A 131 5.81 16.07 9.62
C GLU A 131 6.10 15.12 8.45
N PHE A 132 7.37 14.70 8.30
CA PHE A 132 7.75 13.71 7.31
C PHE A 132 6.99 12.39 7.49
N MET A 133 6.92 11.84 8.71
CA MET A 133 6.23 10.56 8.92
C MET A 133 4.73 10.64 8.59
N ARG A 134 4.09 11.79 8.88
CA ARG A 134 2.69 12.02 8.49
C ARG A 134 2.53 12.08 6.98
N LEU A 135 3.44 12.77 6.29
CA LEU A 135 3.46 12.88 4.84
C LEU A 135 3.68 11.50 4.21
N ASP A 136 4.70 10.74 4.64
CA ASP A 136 5.00 9.38 4.18
C ASP A 136 3.78 8.44 4.33
N TYR A 137 3.17 8.43 5.51
CA TYR A 137 1.98 7.61 5.75
C TYR A 137 0.80 7.98 4.83
N ALA A 138 0.53 9.28 4.67
CA ALA A 138 -0.55 9.75 3.81
C ALA A 138 -0.30 9.37 2.34
N MET A 139 0.95 9.53 1.89
CA MET A 139 1.37 9.15 0.55
C MET A 139 1.15 7.64 0.32
N TRP A 140 1.71 6.76 1.15
CA TRP A 140 1.51 5.30 1.01
C TRP A 140 0.04 4.90 1.05
N THR A 141 -0.75 5.55 1.90
CA THR A 141 -2.19 5.32 1.96
C THR A 141 -2.86 5.64 0.62
N LEU A 142 -2.58 6.82 0.05
CA LEU A 142 -3.13 7.23 -1.24
C LEU A 142 -2.70 6.31 -2.37
N PHE A 143 -1.42 5.94 -2.42
CA PHE A 143 -0.90 5.01 -3.43
C PHE A 143 -1.60 3.66 -3.40
N ARG A 144 -1.74 3.06 -2.21
CA ARG A 144 -2.42 1.78 -2.06
C ARG A 144 -3.91 1.86 -2.31
N ILE A 145 -4.54 3.01 -2.08
CA ILE A 145 -5.93 3.23 -2.47
C ILE A 145 -6.01 3.30 -3.99
N GLU A 146 -5.16 4.09 -4.65
CA GLU A 146 -5.16 4.26 -6.10
C GLU A 146 -4.99 2.93 -6.83
N ASN A 147 -4.04 2.11 -6.41
CA ASN A 147 -3.80 0.78 -6.97
C ASN A 147 -4.85 -0.27 -6.55
N ARG A 148 -5.88 0.12 -5.80
CA ARG A 148 -7.07 -0.70 -5.49
C ARG A 148 -8.37 -0.14 -6.10
N LYS A 149 -8.37 1.13 -6.53
CA LYS A 149 -9.56 1.88 -7.00
C LYS A 149 -10.11 1.36 -8.31
N ASP A 150 -9.31 0.65 -9.09
CA ASP A 150 -9.77 -0.09 -10.27
C ASP A 150 -10.88 -1.10 -9.93
N LYS A 151 -11.03 -1.56 -8.66
CA LYS A 151 -12.08 -2.52 -8.26
C LYS A 151 -12.89 -2.16 -7.01
N LEU A 152 -12.40 -1.29 -6.15
CA LEU A 152 -13.24 -0.56 -5.20
C LEU A 152 -13.72 0.71 -5.90
N ALA A 153 -14.76 0.60 -6.71
CA ALA A 153 -15.57 1.77 -7.01
C ALA A 153 -16.09 2.30 -5.66
N LEU A 154 -15.36 3.23 -5.05
CA LEU A 154 -15.85 4.12 -4.01
C LEU A 154 -16.92 4.96 -4.70
N LYS A 155 -18.09 4.34 -4.91
CA LYS A 155 -19.33 4.99 -5.35
C LYS A 155 -19.83 5.84 -4.18
N PHE A 156 -19.06 6.86 -3.80
CA PHE A 156 -19.60 7.96 -3.01
C PHE A 156 -20.39 8.94 -3.89
N GLU A 157 -20.42 8.70 -5.19
CA GLU A 157 -21.08 9.55 -6.17
C GLU A 157 -22.29 8.79 -6.75
N LYS A 158 -23.40 8.75 -6.00
CA LYS A 158 -24.78 8.86 -6.54
C LYS A 158 -25.95 8.72 -5.55
N ASP A 159 -25.74 8.39 -4.27
CA ASP A 159 -26.86 8.17 -3.34
C ASP A 159 -26.79 9.02 -2.05
N ILE A 160 -26.20 10.22 -2.10
CA ILE A 160 -26.55 11.24 -1.10
C ILE A 160 -27.82 11.91 -1.67
N PRO A 161 -29.03 11.62 -1.15
CA PRO A 161 -30.16 12.46 -1.50
C PRO A 161 -29.75 13.90 -1.13
N GLU A 162 -29.89 14.82 -2.08
CA GLU A 162 -29.88 16.25 -1.78
C GLU A 162 -31.03 16.51 -0.80
N GLN A 163 -30.80 16.25 0.49
CA GLN A 163 -31.62 16.84 1.52
C GLN A 163 -31.24 18.31 1.49
N PRO A 164 -32.17 19.22 1.16
CA PRO A 164 -31.90 20.63 1.34
C PRO A 164 -31.46 20.80 2.79
N LEU A 165 -30.38 21.54 3.01
CA LEU A 165 -29.91 21.96 4.33
C LEU A 165 -31.06 22.70 5.04
N GLY A 166 -31.94 21.93 5.68
CA GLY A 166 -32.87 22.41 6.65
C GLY A 166 -32.04 22.97 7.78
N LYS A 167 -32.29 24.23 8.14
CA LYS A 167 -31.74 24.83 9.37
C LYS A 167 -32.09 23.90 10.53
N GLY A 168 -31.12 23.11 10.98
CA GLY A 168 -31.31 22.09 12.00
C GLY A 168 -29.97 21.70 12.61
N ASP A 169 -29.65 22.39 13.71
CA ASP A 169 -28.75 22.04 14.81
C ASP A 169 -27.71 20.92 14.59
N PHE A 170 -26.45 21.33 14.46
CA PHE A 170 -25.29 20.45 14.58
C PHE A 170 -25.18 19.93 16.02
N VAL A 171 -25.53 18.66 16.24
CA VAL A 171 -25.18 17.94 17.46
C VAL A 171 -23.75 17.41 17.31
N ILE A 172 -22.81 18.03 18.04
CA ILE A 172 -21.43 17.57 18.13
C ILE A 172 -21.42 16.34 19.05
N TYR A 173 -21.15 15.16 18.50
CA TYR A 173 -20.88 13.97 19.32
C TYR A 173 -19.54 14.14 20.01
N GLN A 174 -19.58 14.52 21.30
CA GLN A 174 -18.44 14.41 22.20
C GLN A 174 -18.17 12.92 22.45
N GLY A 175 -16.91 12.50 22.27
CA GLY A 175 -16.47 11.12 22.38
C GLY A 175 -16.84 10.47 23.71
N GLY A 176 -17.51 9.32 23.63
CA GLY A 176 -17.85 8.49 24.78
C GLY A 176 -16.61 7.86 25.41
N ASP A 177 -16.49 8.10 26.71
CA ASP A 177 -15.54 7.54 27.66
C ASP A 177 -15.64 6.00 27.71
N TYR A 178 -14.59 5.29 27.30
CA TYR A 178 -14.45 3.85 27.53
C TYR A 178 -13.95 3.63 28.96
N GLY A 179 -14.84 3.88 29.92
CA GLY A 179 -14.58 3.77 31.35
C GLY A 179 -15.52 2.75 32.01
N ASN A 180 -14.99 1.56 32.23
CA ASN A 180 -15.31 0.61 33.31
C ASN A 180 -16.42 1.02 34.30
N LYS A 181 -17.44 0.16 34.48
CA LYS A 181 -17.82 -0.39 35.80
C LYS A 181 -18.95 -1.42 35.71
N ASP A 182 -18.66 -2.59 36.25
CA ASP A 182 -19.62 -3.40 36.99
C ASP A 182 -20.60 -2.52 37.77
N HIS A 183 -21.90 -2.80 37.71
CA HIS A 183 -22.76 -2.93 38.88
C HIS A 183 -24.20 -3.32 38.49
N VAL A 184 -24.53 -4.52 38.95
CA VAL A 184 -25.81 -5.13 39.31
C VAL A 184 -26.91 -4.14 39.79
N VAL A 185 -28.16 -4.66 39.76
CA VAL A 185 -29.36 -4.30 40.53
C VAL A 185 -30.31 -3.39 39.73
N ARG A 186 -31.54 -3.77 39.35
CA ARG A 186 -32.50 -4.74 39.89
C ARG A 186 -33.45 -5.21 38.78
#